data_AF-A0A329BDE2-F1
#
_entry.id   AF-A0A329BDE2-F1
#
_cell.length_a   1.000
_cell.length_b   1.000
_cell.length_c   1.000
_cell.angle_alpha   90.00
_cell.angle_beta   90.00
_cell.angle_gamma   90.00
#
_symmetry.space_group_name_H-M   'P 1'
#
loop_
_entity.id
_entity.type
_entity.pdbx_description
1 polymer ?
#
loop_
_entity_poly.entity_id
_entity_poly.type
_entity_poly.pdbx_seq_one_letter_code
_entity_poly.pdbx_strand_id
1 'polypeptide(L)'
;MDEHQRVSVFEAQTTNVRELERAWKHINRQINSLILQKNDKSVEVMTKALALIYCALAESLFSKLIHTPHGLSIDEVEQVKRASNADGVRSGWVKCAELALKRVEGAKSNHGANVAQKLRMMIEQYIFDPSILRNKLAHGQWCVALNRENTAINQDITNEIESHTVVELYRRKHALEKLAAILEDIIESPNKAHHRDYWIHLTEFEEKQNELANWTFEKKVEQIFEKKSRMRRDDNCSCPR
;
A
#
# COMPACT_ATOMS: atom_id res chain seq x y z
N MET A 1 -1.66 21.28 -16.43
CA MET A 1 -1.58 20.00 -17.17
C MET A 1 -2.70 20.01 -18.20
N ASP A 2 -2.50 19.41 -19.37
CA ASP A 2 -3.59 19.15 -20.34
C ASP A 2 -3.94 17.65 -20.39
N GLU A 3 -4.95 17.27 -21.17
CA GLU A 3 -5.43 15.88 -21.20
C GLU A 3 -4.44 14.91 -21.84
N HIS A 4 -3.64 15.37 -22.80
CA HIS A 4 -2.59 14.54 -23.39
C HIS A 4 -1.50 14.25 -22.34
N GLN A 5 -1.09 15.26 -21.59
CA GLN A 5 -0.15 15.13 -20.49
C GLN A 5 -0.69 14.20 -19.38
N ARG A 6 -1.98 14.29 -19.03
CA ARG A 6 -2.62 13.37 -18.06
C ARG A 6 -2.48 11.92 -18.50
N VAL A 7 -2.83 11.62 -19.76
CA VAL A 7 -2.73 10.26 -20.31
C VAL A 7 -1.29 9.75 -20.29
N SER A 8 -0.31 10.58 -20.70
CA SER A 8 1.10 10.20 -20.63
C SER A 8 1.56 9.87 -19.20
N VAL A 9 1.13 10.66 -18.20
CA VAL A 9 1.43 10.39 -16.79
C VAL A 9 0.77 9.09 -16.33
N PHE A 10 -0.50 8.86 -16.67
CA PHE A 10 -1.21 7.64 -16.32
C PHE A 10 -0.55 6.38 -16.89
N GLU A 11 -0.14 6.41 -18.17
CA GLU A 11 0.54 5.30 -18.83
C GLU A 11 1.92 5.01 -18.22
N ALA A 12 2.70 6.08 -17.96
CA ALA A 12 3.99 5.97 -17.29
C ALA A 12 3.84 5.34 -15.90
N GLN A 13 2.87 5.82 -15.10
CA GLN A 13 2.65 5.29 -13.76
C GLN A 13 2.06 3.88 -13.76
N THR A 14 1.23 3.54 -14.74
CA THR A 14 0.78 2.14 -14.95
C THR A 14 1.96 1.21 -15.19
N THR A 15 2.95 1.65 -15.97
CA THR A 15 4.19 0.89 -16.19
C THR A 15 5.00 0.75 -14.91
N ASN A 16 5.18 1.85 -14.16
CA ASN A 16 5.90 1.84 -12.88
C ASN A 16 5.25 0.90 -11.86
N VAL A 17 3.92 0.96 -11.70
CA VAL A 17 3.17 0.08 -10.78
C VAL A 17 3.42 -1.40 -11.12
N ARG A 18 3.34 -1.77 -12.40
CA ARG A 18 3.60 -3.15 -12.84
C ARG A 18 5.02 -3.61 -12.53
N GLU A 19 6.02 -2.76 -12.76
CA GLU A 19 7.41 -3.10 -12.42
C GLU A 19 7.64 -3.18 -10.92
N LEU A 20 7.04 -2.30 -10.13
CA LEU A 20 7.13 -2.32 -8.67
C LEU A 20 6.44 -3.56 -8.06
N GLU A 21 5.33 -4.00 -8.63
CA GLU A 21 4.70 -5.28 -8.26
C GLU A 21 5.58 -6.48 -8.58
N ARG A 22 6.29 -6.47 -9.73
CA ARG A 22 7.26 -7.52 -10.09
C ARG A 22 8.43 -7.52 -9.12
N ALA A 23 8.98 -6.35 -8.82
CA ALA A 23 10.07 -6.18 -7.87
C ALA A 23 9.65 -6.66 -6.46
N TRP A 24 8.44 -6.31 -6.02
CA TRP A 24 7.85 -6.81 -4.78
C TRP A 24 7.83 -8.33 -4.72
N LYS A 25 7.26 -8.98 -5.74
CA LYS A 25 7.19 -10.45 -5.82
C LYS A 25 8.59 -11.07 -5.78
N HIS A 26 9.55 -10.45 -6.46
CA HIS A 26 10.93 -10.93 -6.50
C HIS A 26 11.62 -10.86 -5.13
N ILE A 27 11.63 -9.68 -4.49
CA ILE A 27 12.22 -9.52 -3.15
C ILE A 27 11.52 -10.40 -2.12
N ASN A 28 10.19 -10.47 -2.18
CA ASN A 28 9.42 -11.33 -1.28
C ASN A 28 9.84 -12.81 -1.35
N ARG A 29 10.08 -13.31 -2.57
CA ARG A 29 10.56 -14.67 -2.79
C ARG A 29 11.99 -14.86 -2.26
N GLN A 30 12.85 -13.85 -2.38
CA GLN A 30 14.18 -13.88 -1.78
C GLN A 30 14.10 -13.93 -0.24
N ILE A 31 13.25 -13.10 0.38
CA ILE A 31 13.00 -13.13 1.83
C ILE A 31 12.60 -14.54 2.29
N ASN A 32 11.66 -15.18 1.59
CA ASN A 32 11.25 -16.55 1.94
C ASN A 32 12.41 -17.56 1.86
N SER A 33 13.30 -17.41 0.87
CA SER A 33 14.51 -18.24 0.76
C SER A 33 15.48 -18.01 1.92
N LEU A 34 15.70 -16.75 2.30
CA LEU A 34 16.57 -16.36 3.41
C LEU A 34 16.03 -16.83 4.77
N ILE A 35 14.71 -16.81 4.97
CA ILE A 35 14.05 -17.40 6.15
C ILE A 35 14.38 -18.91 6.25
N LEU A 36 14.28 -19.64 5.14
CA LEU A 36 14.61 -21.07 5.10
C LEU A 36 16.10 -21.37 5.36
N GLN A 37 16.96 -20.40 5.10
CA GLN A 37 18.40 -20.45 5.39
C GLN A 37 18.73 -19.98 6.82
N LYS A 38 17.73 -19.51 7.58
CA LYS A 38 17.91 -18.91 8.92
C LYS A 38 18.89 -17.73 8.91
N ASN A 39 18.87 -16.94 7.84
CA ASN A 39 19.75 -15.78 7.67
C ASN A 39 19.02 -14.49 8.07
N ASP A 40 18.85 -14.30 9.37
CA ASP A 40 18.01 -13.23 9.94
C ASP A 40 18.49 -11.84 9.52
N LYS A 41 19.81 -11.62 9.47
CA LYS A 41 20.35 -10.32 9.06
C LYS A 41 20.01 -9.99 7.61
N SER A 42 20.05 -10.97 6.72
CA SER A 42 19.67 -10.75 5.32
C SER A 42 18.16 -10.58 5.17
N VAL A 43 17.35 -11.24 6.00
CA VAL A 43 15.89 -11.01 6.06
C VAL A 43 15.60 -9.57 6.47
N GLU A 44 16.28 -9.03 7.48
CA GLU A 44 16.15 -7.64 7.92
C GLU A 44 16.49 -6.66 6.78
N VAL A 45 17.63 -6.84 6.11
CA VAL A 45 18.07 -5.99 4.99
C VAL A 45 17.07 -6.04 3.85
N MET A 46 16.61 -7.23 3.45
CA MET A 46 15.64 -7.39 2.37
C MET A 46 14.26 -6.84 2.75
N THR A 47 13.88 -6.87 4.02
CA THR A 47 12.64 -6.25 4.50
C THR A 47 12.70 -4.73 4.37
N LYS A 48 13.83 -4.10 4.69
CA LYS A 48 14.06 -2.66 4.48
C LYS A 48 14.03 -2.29 2.99
N ALA A 49 14.63 -3.12 2.13
CA ALA A 49 14.52 -2.94 0.68
C ALA A 49 13.07 -3.07 0.19
N LEU A 50 12.31 -4.04 0.72
CA LEU A 50 10.89 -4.20 0.41
C LEU A 50 10.06 -2.98 0.88
N ALA A 51 10.42 -2.37 2.02
CA ALA A 51 9.78 -1.14 2.48
C ALA A 51 10.01 0.03 1.50
N LEU A 52 11.21 0.15 0.91
CA LEU A 52 11.45 1.14 -0.15
C LEU A 52 10.61 0.87 -1.40
N ILE A 53 10.45 -0.39 -1.80
CA ILE A 53 9.54 -0.76 -2.90
C ILE A 53 8.09 -0.40 -2.55
N TYR A 54 7.63 -0.67 -1.32
CA TYR A 54 6.30 -0.27 -0.86
C TYR A 54 6.09 1.24 -1.03
N CYS A 55 7.06 2.05 -0.60
CA CYS A 55 6.98 3.50 -0.69
C CYS A 55 6.86 3.97 -2.15
N ALA A 56 7.71 3.45 -3.04
CA ALA A 56 7.65 3.75 -4.47
C ALA A 56 6.34 3.29 -5.11
N LEU A 57 5.81 2.13 -4.69
CA LEU A 57 4.52 1.60 -5.15
C LEU A 57 3.37 2.49 -4.71
N ALA A 58 3.35 2.95 -3.46
CA ALA A 58 2.33 3.85 -2.94
C ALA A 58 2.28 5.16 -3.73
N GLU A 59 3.44 5.75 -4.02
CA GLU A 59 3.54 6.99 -4.80
C GLU A 59 3.10 6.79 -6.26
N SER A 60 3.58 5.73 -6.90
CA SER A 60 3.24 5.43 -8.31
C SER A 60 1.76 5.08 -8.47
N LEU A 61 1.21 4.29 -7.54
CA LEU A 61 -0.19 3.90 -7.56
C LEU A 61 -1.12 5.09 -7.30
N PHE A 62 -0.78 5.94 -6.33
CA PHE A 62 -1.57 7.15 -6.08
C PHE A 62 -1.50 8.11 -7.27
N SER A 63 -0.32 8.28 -7.86
CA SER A 63 -0.17 9.08 -9.08
C SER A 63 -0.95 8.47 -10.24
N LYS A 64 -0.97 7.14 -10.42
CA LYS A 64 -1.81 6.48 -11.42
C LYS A 64 -3.29 6.82 -11.17
N LEU A 65 -3.78 6.59 -9.95
CA LEU A 65 -5.17 6.78 -9.54
C LEU A 65 -5.71 8.18 -9.85
N ILE A 66 -4.98 9.22 -9.46
CA ILE A 66 -5.47 10.60 -9.64
C ILE A 66 -5.44 11.03 -11.11
N HIS A 67 -4.59 10.41 -11.94
CA HIS A 67 -4.51 10.71 -13.37
C HIS A 67 -5.35 9.76 -14.24
N THR A 68 -6.20 8.91 -13.65
CA THR A 68 -7.10 8.02 -14.40
C THR A 68 -7.89 8.79 -15.48
N PRO A 69 -7.79 8.40 -16.76
CA PRO A 69 -8.51 9.06 -17.85
C PRO A 69 -10.02 9.05 -17.61
N HIS A 70 -10.70 10.15 -17.96
CA HIS A 70 -12.14 10.36 -17.72
C HIS A 70 -12.57 10.33 -16.23
N GLY A 71 -11.61 10.23 -15.30
CA GLY A 71 -11.82 10.33 -13.87
C GLY A 71 -11.91 11.77 -13.38
N LEU A 72 -11.10 12.12 -12.38
CA LEU A 72 -11.00 13.49 -11.86
C LEU A 72 -10.65 14.48 -12.99
N SER A 73 -11.26 15.66 -12.94
CA SER A 73 -10.89 16.78 -13.80
C SER A 73 -9.48 17.28 -13.46
N ILE A 74 -8.85 17.98 -14.40
CA ILE A 74 -7.48 18.49 -14.21
C ILE A 74 -7.38 19.40 -12.97
N ASP A 75 -8.38 20.26 -12.74
CA ASP A 75 -8.41 21.13 -11.56
C ASP A 75 -8.58 20.35 -10.26
N GLU A 76 -9.34 19.25 -10.28
CA GLU A 76 -9.47 18.34 -9.13
C GLU A 76 -8.16 17.61 -8.85
N VAL A 77 -7.44 17.17 -9.88
CA VAL A 77 -6.09 16.58 -9.72
C VAL A 77 -5.13 17.57 -9.06
N GLU A 78 -5.16 18.84 -9.48
CA GLU A 78 -4.33 19.88 -8.86
C GLU A 78 -4.74 20.19 -7.41
N GLN A 79 -6.04 20.12 -7.07
CA GLN A 79 -6.49 20.20 -5.67
C GLN A 79 -5.93 19.05 -4.83
N VAL A 80 -5.95 17.82 -5.36
CA VAL A 80 -5.39 16.64 -4.67
C VAL A 80 -3.88 16.81 -4.45
N LYS A 81 -3.14 17.24 -5.47
CA LYS A 81 -1.70 17.50 -5.35
C LYS A 81 -1.38 18.59 -4.33
N ARG A 82 -2.15 19.68 -4.31
CA ARG A 82 -1.99 20.75 -3.30
C ARG A 82 -2.19 20.23 -1.88
N ALA A 83 -3.24 19.43 -1.65
CA ALA A 83 -3.48 18.80 -0.36
C ALA A 83 -2.33 17.85 0.04
N SER A 84 -1.84 17.04 -0.90
CA SER A 84 -0.71 16.15 -0.66
C SER A 84 0.59 16.88 -0.32
N ASN A 85 0.84 18.02 -0.96
CA ASN A 85 2.06 18.81 -0.75
C ASN A 85 2.03 19.61 0.55
N ALA A 86 0.85 20.06 0.98
CA ALA A 86 0.69 20.81 2.22
C ALA A 86 0.78 19.89 3.46
N ASP A 87 0.05 18.77 3.43
CA ASP A 87 -0.26 17.99 4.64
C ASP A 87 0.07 16.50 4.49
N GLY A 88 0.93 16.14 3.53
CA GLY A 88 1.38 14.76 3.30
C GLY A 88 0.45 13.91 2.44
N VAL A 89 0.93 12.74 2.01
CA VAL A 89 0.23 11.92 0.99
C VAL A 89 -1.15 11.48 1.45
N ARG A 90 -1.32 11.20 2.75
CA ARG A 90 -2.62 10.83 3.35
C ARG A 90 -3.68 11.90 3.09
N SER A 91 -3.31 13.17 3.21
CA SER A 91 -4.22 14.30 2.95
C SER A 91 -4.61 14.38 1.47
N GLY A 92 -3.70 14.02 0.57
CA GLY A 92 -4.00 13.79 -0.85
C GLY A 92 -5.05 12.69 -1.05
N TRP A 93 -4.90 11.54 -0.39
CA TRP A 93 -5.86 10.44 -0.47
C TRP A 93 -7.25 10.83 0.03
N VAL A 94 -7.32 11.50 1.20
CA VAL A 94 -8.58 12.02 1.74
C VAL A 94 -9.22 12.98 0.74
N LYS A 95 -8.43 13.90 0.17
CA LYS A 95 -8.93 14.85 -0.82
C LYS A 95 -9.45 14.17 -2.08
N CYS A 96 -8.76 13.14 -2.55
CA CYS A 96 -9.17 12.33 -3.70
C CYS A 96 -10.53 11.66 -3.43
N ALA A 97 -10.70 11.05 -2.26
CA ALA A 97 -11.95 10.42 -1.86
C ALA A 97 -13.11 11.42 -1.77
N GLU A 98 -12.87 12.61 -1.19
CA GLU A 98 -13.88 13.68 -1.15
C GLU A 98 -14.36 14.09 -2.54
N LEU A 99 -13.45 14.27 -3.49
CA LEU A 99 -13.78 14.70 -4.85
C LEU A 99 -14.47 13.58 -5.63
N ALA A 100 -14.01 12.34 -5.49
CA ALA A 100 -14.64 11.18 -6.11
C ALA A 100 -16.11 11.02 -5.65
N LEU A 101 -16.36 11.11 -4.33
CA LEU A 101 -17.71 10.95 -3.77
C LEU A 101 -18.68 12.08 -4.14
N LYS A 102 -18.19 13.30 -4.39
CA LYS A 102 -19.04 14.40 -4.88
C LYS A 102 -19.68 14.11 -6.23
N ARG A 103 -19.10 13.20 -7.01
CA ARG A 103 -19.55 12.84 -8.36
C ARG A 103 -20.60 11.72 -8.36
N VAL A 104 -20.81 11.06 -7.22
CA VAL A 104 -21.78 9.99 -7.05
C VAL A 104 -23.19 10.56 -6.88
N GLU A 105 -24.14 10.13 -7.71
CA GLU A 105 -25.55 10.54 -7.59
C GLU A 105 -26.14 10.09 -6.24
N GLY A 106 -26.95 10.95 -5.61
CA GLY A 106 -27.56 10.65 -4.30
C GLY A 106 -26.60 10.77 -3.09
N ALA A 107 -25.39 11.31 -3.27
CA ALA A 107 -24.43 11.58 -2.19
C ALA A 107 -24.97 12.52 -1.07
N LYS A 108 -26.09 13.22 -1.31
CA LYS A 108 -26.80 14.04 -0.31
C LYS A 108 -27.66 13.22 0.67
N SER A 109 -27.77 11.91 0.49
CA SER A 109 -28.42 11.01 1.44
C SER A 109 -27.48 10.65 2.59
N ASN A 110 -28.03 10.24 3.74
CA ASN A 110 -27.24 9.80 4.91
C ASN A 110 -26.23 8.69 4.57
N HIS A 111 -26.49 7.88 3.53
CA HIS A 111 -25.59 6.81 3.10
C HIS A 111 -24.28 7.33 2.51
N GLY A 112 -24.32 8.42 1.71
CA GLY A 112 -23.12 9.02 1.13
C GLY A 112 -22.17 9.59 2.19
N ALA A 113 -22.73 10.22 3.23
CA ALA A 113 -21.97 10.71 4.37
C ALA A 113 -21.28 9.57 5.16
N ASN A 114 -21.99 8.45 5.37
CA ASN A 114 -21.43 7.27 6.05
C ASN A 114 -20.29 6.63 5.25
N VAL A 115 -20.44 6.52 3.92
CA VAL A 115 -19.38 6.01 3.03
C VAL A 115 -18.16 6.93 3.07
N ALA A 116 -18.36 8.25 3.01
CA ALA A 116 -17.27 9.23 3.10
C ALA A 116 -16.50 9.12 4.44
N GLN A 117 -17.24 9.02 5.55
CA GLN A 117 -16.63 8.87 6.87
C GLN A 117 -15.84 7.56 6.97
N LYS A 118 -16.41 6.44 6.49
CA LYS A 118 -15.73 5.13 6.54
C LYS A 118 -14.47 5.12 5.67
N LEU A 119 -14.54 5.64 4.45
CA LEU A 119 -13.36 5.78 3.57
C LEU A 119 -12.28 6.65 4.22
N ARG A 120 -12.66 7.78 4.82
CA ARG A 120 -11.72 8.66 5.52
C ARG A 120 -11.03 7.93 6.68
N MET A 121 -11.79 7.25 7.53
CA MET A 121 -11.24 6.47 8.65
C MET A 121 -10.25 5.40 8.15
N MET A 122 -10.58 4.69 7.07
CA MET A 122 -9.71 3.69 6.48
C MET A 122 -8.43 4.30 5.90
N ILE A 123 -8.53 5.43 5.21
CA ILE A 123 -7.35 6.15 4.70
C ILE A 123 -6.46 6.58 5.87
N GLU A 124 -7.04 7.17 6.91
CA GLU A 124 -6.31 7.61 8.10
C GLU A 124 -5.64 6.45 8.84
N GLN A 125 -6.29 5.29 8.90
CA GLN A 125 -5.79 4.12 9.60
C GLN A 125 -4.73 3.34 8.81
N TYR A 126 -4.91 3.18 7.49
CA TYR A 126 -4.14 2.20 6.71
C TYR A 126 -3.21 2.81 5.65
N ILE A 127 -3.44 4.06 5.23
CA ILE A 127 -2.48 4.75 4.35
C ILE A 127 -1.35 5.28 5.23
N PHE A 128 -0.24 4.55 5.18
CA PHE A 128 1.03 4.95 5.76
C PHE A 128 1.62 6.09 4.94
N ASP A 129 2.17 7.12 5.61
CA ASP A 129 2.94 8.14 4.92
C ASP A 129 4.34 7.59 4.63
N PRO A 130 4.64 7.19 3.38
CA PRO A 130 5.91 6.55 3.07
C PRO A 130 7.08 7.53 3.17
N SER A 131 6.83 8.84 3.18
CA SER A 131 7.86 9.87 3.13
C SER A 131 8.80 9.80 4.33
N ILE A 132 8.29 9.51 5.53
CA ILE A 132 9.11 9.46 6.76
C ILE A 132 10.11 8.30 6.68
N LEU A 133 9.62 7.07 6.48
CA LEU A 133 10.47 5.88 6.45
C LEU A 133 11.39 5.88 5.22
N ARG A 134 10.86 6.22 4.04
CA ARG A 134 11.65 6.31 2.80
C ARG A 134 12.78 7.32 2.94
N ASN A 135 12.50 8.53 3.43
CA ASN A 135 13.53 9.57 3.53
C ASN A 135 14.68 9.08 4.43
N LYS A 136 14.36 8.46 5.56
CA LYS A 136 15.38 7.98 6.50
C LYS A 136 16.22 6.86 5.89
N LEU A 137 15.59 5.83 5.32
CA LEU A 137 16.30 4.73 4.66
C LEU A 137 17.13 5.21 3.45
N ALA A 138 16.59 6.11 2.61
CA ALA A 138 17.28 6.66 1.45
C ALA A 138 18.48 7.54 1.82
N HIS A 139 18.42 8.24 2.96
CA HIS A 139 19.53 9.03 3.50
C HIS A 139 20.56 8.20 4.29
N GLY A 140 20.51 6.86 4.20
CA GLY A 140 21.48 5.99 4.85
C GLY A 140 21.19 5.68 6.32
N GLN A 141 20.07 6.15 6.87
CA GLN A 141 19.67 5.92 8.26
C GLN A 141 18.95 4.56 8.38
N TRP A 142 19.69 3.46 8.16
CA TRP A 142 19.15 2.10 8.07
C TRP A 142 18.94 1.42 9.42
N CYS A 143 19.57 1.91 10.47
CA CYS A 143 19.51 1.31 11.80
C CYS A 143 19.16 2.35 12.86
N VAL A 144 19.79 3.52 12.82
CA VAL A 144 19.54 4.63 13.74
C VAL A 144 19.04 5.82 12.94
N ALA A 145 17.86 6.32 13.28
CA ALA A 145 17.29 7.52 12.69
C ALA A 145 17.72 8.77 13.45
N LEU A 146 17.95 9.84 12.72
CA LEU A 146 18.21 11.18 13.26
C LEU A 146 16.91 12.01 13.23
N ASN A 147 16.84 13.06 14.04
CA ASN A 147 15.81 14.08 13.91
C ASN A 147 15.92 14.82 12.55
N ARG A 148 14.96 15.70 12.25
CA ARG A 148 14.93 16.44 10.97
C ARG A 148 16.21 17.28 10.77
N GLU A 149 16.73 17.83 11.87
CA GLU A 149 17.85 18.76 11.87
C GLU A 149 19.22 18.05 11.88
N ASN A 150 19.21 16.70 11.93
CA ASN A 150 20.38 15.84 12.06
C ASN A 150 21.29 16.19 13.25
N THR A 151 20.70 16.67 14.36
CA THR A 151 21.41 17.07 15.59
C THR A 151 21.26 16.07 16.73
N ALA A 152 20.30 15.15 16.64
CA ALA A 152 20.05 14.15 17.67
C ALA A 152 19.45 12.87 17.06
N ILE A 153 19.54 11.76 17.79
CA ILE A 153 18.84 10.51 17.47
C ILE A 153 17.33 10.73 17.65
N ASN A 154 16.54 10.23 16.69
CA ASN A 154 15.10 10.11 16.81
C ASN A 154 14.76 8.66 17.20
N GLN A 155 14.49 8.44 18.48
CA GLN A 155 14.24 7.10 19.01
C GLN A 155 12.93 6.49 18.46
N ASP A 156 11.90 7.31 18.26
CA ASP A 156 10.61 6.82 17.76
C ASP A 156 10.73 6.23 16.35
N ILE A 157 11.38 6.96 15.44
CA ILE A 157 11.63 6.47 14.07
C ILE A 157 12.61 5.29 14.08
N THR A 158 13.60 5.31 14.98
CA THR A 158 14.55 4.19 15.14
C THR A 158 13.81 2.91 15.52
N ASN A 159 12.94 2.98 16.52
CA ASN A 159 12.10 1.86 16.95
C ASN A 159 11.14 1.42 15.83
N GLU A 160 10.62 2.37 15.04
CA GLU A 160 9.79 2.06 13.88
C GLU A 160 10.59 1.27 12.82
N ILE A 161 11.81 1.70 12.48
CA ILE A 161 12.69 0.99 11.54
C ILE A 161 13.02 -0.42 12.04
N GLU A 162 13.26 -0.58 13.34
CA GLU A 162 13.59 -1.86 13.96
C GLU A 162 12.40 -2.83 14.00
N SER A 163 11.21 -2.32 14.33
CA SER A 163 9.99 -3.13 14.45
C SER A 163 9.30 -3.46 13.12
N HIS A 164 9.79 -2.91 11.99
CA HIS A 164 9.23 -3.21 10.67
C HIS A 164 9.45 -4.67 10.26
N THR A 165 8.36 -5.44 10.27
CA THR A 165 8.37 -6.80 9.77
C THR A 165 7.87 -6.87 8.33
N VAL A 166 8.29 -7.90 7.60
CA VAL A 166 7.79 -8.18 6.26
C VAL A 166 6.26 -8.42 6.24
N VAL A 167 5.69 -8.90 7.34
CA VAL A 167 4.25 -9.17 7.46
C VAL A 167 3.44 -7.87 7.53
N GLU A 168 3.93 -6.88 8.28
CA GLU A 168 3.32 -5.56 8.32
C GLU A 168 3.34 -4.89 6.93
N LEU A 169 4.42 -5.07 6.16
CA LEU A 169 4.48 -4.60 4.77
C LEU A 169 3.44 -5.27 3.87
N TYR A 170 3.12 -6.56 4.06
CA TYR A 170 2.05 -7.21 3.30
C TYR A 170 0.68 -6.61 3.62
N ARG A 171 0.41 -6.36 4.91
CA ARG A 171 -0.84 -5.74 5.35
C ARG A 171 -1.00 -4.35 4.75
N ARG A 172 0.06 -3.54 4.82
CA ARG A 172 0.10 -2.19 4.23
C ARG A 172 -0.07 -2.19 2.72
N LYS A 173 0.58 -3.12 2.01
CA LYS A 173 0.40 -3.27 0.56
C LYS A 173 -1.02 -3.66 0.20
N HIS A 174 -1.59 -4.63 0.91
CA HIS A 174 -2.98 -5.03 0.69
C HIS A 174 -3.94 -3.86 0.89
N ALA A 175 -3.76 -3.06 1.95
CA ALA A 175 -4.60 -1.90 2.18
C ALA A 175 -4.46 -0.82 1.11
N LEU A 176 -3.23 -0.51 0.71
CA LEU A 176 -2.95 0.41 -0.38
C LEU A 176 -3.66 -0.01 -1.68
N GLU A 177 -3.52 -1.28 -2.09
CA GLU A 177 -4.11 -1.80 -3.33
C GLU A 177 -5.64 -1.81 -3.28
N LYS A 178 -6.23 -2.21 -2.14
CA LYS A 178 -7.68 -2.25 -1.98
C LYS A 178 -8.30 -0.86 -1.93
N LEU A 179 -7.69 0.07 -1.21
CA LEU A 179 -8.17 1.46 -1.18
C LEU A 179 -8.01 2.13 -2.55
N ALA A 180 -6.92 1.84 -3.28
CA ALA A 180 -6.76 2.33 -4.65
C ALA A 180 -7.88 1.82 -5.56
N ALA A 181 -8.16 0.50 -5.52
CA ALA A 181 -9.20 -0.11 -6.34
C ALA A 181 -10.59 0.46 -6.04
N ILE A 182 -10.95 0.58 -4.75
CA ILE A 182 -12.24 1.17 -4.34
C ILE A 182 -12.37 2.61 -4.86
N LEU A 183 -11.32 3.42 -4.74
CA LEU A 183 -11.35 4.80 -5.26
C LEU A 183 -11.37 4.85 -6.79
N GLU A 184 -10.63 3.97 -7.47
CA GLU A 184 -10.63 3.87 -8.94
C GLU A 184 -12.04 3.54 -9.44
N ASP A 185 -12.74 2.59 -8.81
CA ASP A 185 -14.12 2.23 -9.14
C ASP A 185 -15.10 3.40 -8.93
N ILE A 186 -14.93 4.19 -7.86
CA ILE A 186 -15.75 5.40 -7.62
C ILE A 186 -15.46 6.47 -8.67
N ILE A 187 -14.19 6.64 -9.06
CA ILE A 187 -13.75 7.65 -10.01
C ILE A 187 -14.21 7.31 -11.44
N GLU A 188 -14.03 6.08 -11.89
CA GLU A 188 -14.36 5.64 -13.26
C GLU A 188 -15.86 5.43 -13.47
N SER A 189 -16.56 5.00 -12.42
CA SER A 189 -17.94 4.52 -12.51
C SER A 189 -18.82 5.03 -11.36
N PRO A 190 -18.92 6.35 -11.14
CA PRO A 190 -19.58 6.94 -9.96
C PRO A 190 -21.05 6.55 -9.81
N ASN A 191 -21.73 6.17 -10.91
CA ASN A 191 -23.15 5.81 -10.92
C ASN A 191 -23.43 4.36 -11.35
N LYS A 192 -22.38 3.55 -11.62
CA LYS A 192 -22.53 2.16 -12.12
C LYS A 192 -22.44 1.11 -11.02
N ALA A 193 -21.57 1.31 -10.04
CA ALA A 193 -21.61 0.54 -8.80
C ALA A 193 -22.63 1.23 -7.89
N HIS A 194 -23.69 0.53 -7.50
CA HIS A 194 -24.62 1.12 -6.56
C HIS A 194 -23.90 1.37 -5.24
N HIS A 195 -24.32 2.38 -4.49
CA HIS A 195 -23.87 2.68 -3.12
C HIS A 195 -23.73 1.47 -2.19
N ARG A 196 -24.48 0.40 -2.47
CA ARG A 196 -24.44 -0.89 -1.78
C ARG A 196 -23.15 -1.68 -2.06
N ASP A 197 -22.61 -1.60 -3.27
CA ASP A 197 -21.45 -2.37 -3.71
C ASP A 197 -20.16 -1.82 -3.07
N TYR A 198 -20.04 -0.49 -2.98
CA TYR A 198 -18.92 0.13 -2.25
C TYR A 198 -18.90 -0.26 -0.78
N TRP A 199 -20.06 -0.34 -0.13
CA TRP A 199 -20.15 -0.76 1.27
C TRP A 199 -19.67 -2.20 1.48
N ILE A 200 -19.99 -3.10 0.54
CA ILE A 200 -19.52 -4.49 0.56
C ILE A 200 -17.99 -4.50 0.48
N HIS A 201 -17.40 -3.82 -0.50
CA HIS A 201 -15.94 -3.77 -0.66
C HIS A 201 -15.22 -3.15 0.54
N LEU A 202 -15.80 -2.11 1.15
CA LEU A 202 -15.26 -1.52 2.39
C LEU A 202 -15.32 -2.52 3.55
N THR A 203 -16.41 -3.27 3.68
CA THR A 203 -16.57 -4.26 4.76
C THR A 203 -15.63 -5.44 4.59
N GLU A 204 -15.53 -6.00 3.37
CA GLU A 204 -14.58 -7.06 3.03
C GLU A 204 -13.13 -6.63 3.29
N PHE A 205 -12.80 -5.37 2.97
CA PHE A 205 -11.49 -4.81 3.26
C PHE A 205 -11.20 -4.79 4.77
N GLU A 206 -12.14 -4.32 5.57
CA GLU A 206 -12.03 -4.25 7.04
C GLU A 206 -11.86 -5.63 7.67
N GLU A 207 -12.68 -6.60 7.25
CA GLU A 207 -12.58 -8.00 7.68
C GLU A 207 -11.20 -8.59 7.35
N LYS A 208 -10.70 -8.34 6.12
CA LYS A 208 -9.39 -8.83 5.72
C LYS A 208 -8.25 -8.15 6.50
N GLN A 209 -8.38 -6.88 6.85
CA GLN A 209 -7.41 -6.20 7.71
C GLN A 209 -7.38 -6.81 9.12
N ASN A 210 -8.54 -7.18 9.67
CA ASN A 210 -8.63 -7.86 10.97
C ASN A 210 -7.99 -9.26 10.93
N GLU A 211 -8.18 -10.01 9.84
CA GLU A 211 -7.49 -11.29 9.64
C GLU A 211 -5.96 -11.09 9.58
N LEU A 212 -5.50 -10.13 8.76
CA LEU A 212 -4.07 -9.84 8.58
C LEU A 212 -3.41 -9.31 9.85
N ALA A 213 -4.13 -8.63 10.73
CA ALA A 213 -3.62 -8.16 12.02
C ALA A 213 -3.19 -9.32 12.94
N ASN A 214 -3.77 -10.51 12.76
CA ASN A 214 -3.41 -11.71 13.51
C ASN A 214 -2.25 -12.50 12.88
N TRP A 215 -1.74 -12.06 11.72
CA TRP A 215 -0.62 -12.69 11.06
C TRP A 215 0.69 -12.09 11.58
N THR A 216 1.55 -12.94 12.15
CA THR A 216 2.82 -12.53 12.72
C THR A 216 3.99 -13.06 11.90
N PHE A 217 5.18 -12.51 12.13
CA PHE A 217 6.39 -12.99 11.48
C PHE A 217 6.69 -14.46 11.85
N GLU A 218 6.45 -14.85 13.09
CA GLU A 218 6.64 -16.22 13.59
C GLU A 218 5.72 -17.20 12.86
N LYS A 219 4.43 -16.87 12.71
CA LYS A 219 3.48 -17.68 11.92
C LYS A 219 3.91 -17.80 10.46
N LYS A 220 4.46 -16.74 9.87
CA LYS A 220 5.00 -16.78 8.51
C LYS A 220 6.19 -17.75 8.43
N VAL A 221 7.11 -17.69 9.38
CA VAL A 221 8.28 -18.59 9.43
C VAL A 221 7.79 -20.04 9.53
N GLU A 222 6.88 -20.35 10.45
CA GLU A 222 6.28 -21.67 10.62
C GLU A 222 5.66 -22.18 9.31
N GLN A 223 4.78 -21.39 8.67
CA GLN A 223 4.14 -21.75 7.40
C GLN A 223 5.14 -22.06 6.27
N ILE A 224 6.25 -21.30 6.19
CA ILE A 224 7.29 -21.51 5.18
C ILE A 224 8.01 -22.85 5.43
N PHE A 225 8.34 -23.17 6.68
CA PHE A 225 8.98 -24.44 7.04
C PHE A 225 8.03 -25.63 6.86
N GLU A 226 6.76 -25.50 7.21
CA GLU A 226 5.73 -26.53 6.96
C GLU A 226 5.57 -26.80 5.47
N LYS A 227 5.49 -25.76 4.64
CA LYS A 227 5.37 -25.92 3.18
C LYS A 227 6.57 -26.69 2.61
N LYS A 228 7.78 -26.37 3.07
CA LYS A 228 9.01 -27.08 2.65
C LYS A 228 9.03 -28.53 3.12
N SER A 229 8.54 -28.82 4.32
CA SER A 229 8.50 -30.19 4.85
C SER A 229 7.49 -31.07 4.09
N ARG A 230 6.34 -30.52 3.68
CA ARG A 230 5.36 -31.20 2.83
C ARG A 230 5.92 -31.52 1.44
N MET A 231 6.55 -30.55 0.77
CA MET A 231 7.19 -30.78 -0.55
C MET A 231 8.21 -31.91 -0.52
N ARG A 232 9.05 -31.98 0.53
CA ARG A 232 10.02 -33.07 0.69
C ARG A 232 9.38 -34.45 0.91
N ARG A 233 8.17 -34.52 1.47
CA ARG A 233 7.46 -35.79 1.67
C ARG A 233 6.86 -36.30 0.36
N ASP A 234 6.32 -35.41 -0.45
CA ASP A 234 5.72 -35.76 -1.75
C ASP A 234 6.79 -36.24 -2.76
N ASP A 235 7.99 -35.63 -2.74
CA ASP A 235 9.14 -36.07 -3.53
C ASP A 235 9.65 -37.47 -3.12
N ASN A 236 9.52 -37.83 -1.84
CA ASN A 236 9.93 -39.15 -1.34
C ASN A 236 8.86 -40.24 -1.54
N CYS A 237 7.61 -39.88 -1.82
CA CYS A 237 6.51 -40.82 -2.08
C CYS A 237 6.35 -41.19 -3.56
N SER A 238 7.06 -40.52 -4.47
CA SER A 238 6.88 -40.67 -5.92
C SER A 238 7.90 -41.61 -6.61
N CYS A 239 8.63 -42.43 -5.86
CA CYS A 239 9.42 -43.55 -6.41
C CYS A 239 8.81 -44.92 -6.03
N PRO A 240 8.04 -45.57 -6.93
CA PRO A 240 7.85 -47.00 -6.87
C PRO A 240 9.17 -47.70 -7.20
N ARG A 241 9.59 -48.65 -6.35
CA ARG A 241 10.65 -49.62 -6.67
C ARG A 241 10.14 -50.64 -7.69
#